data_AF-A0A6A6DGX9-F1
#
_entry.id   AF-A0A6A6DGX9-F1
#
_cell.length_a   1.000
_cell.length_b   1.000
_cell.length_c   1.000
_cell.angle_alpha   90.00
_cell.angle_beta   90.00
_cell.angle_gamma   90.00
#
_symmetry.space_group_name_H-M   'P 1'
#
loop_
_entity.id
_entity.type
_entity.pdbx_description
1 polymer ?
#
loop_
_entity_poly.entity_id
_entity_poly.type
_entity_poly.pdbx_seq_one_letter_code
_entity_poly.pdbx_strand_id
1 'polypeptide(L)'
;MHSSTILALLMAIVSASVIPTVLIDLSLIPAFGLAAGQDPNGSGSCVGANNILIPCFCPPDREEFIEKITMGRKRIALHGSTHARSAKEQRHVDLDLAKTLQKSPEN
;
A
#
# COMPACT_ATOMS: atom_id res chain seq x y z
N MET A 1 30.16 27.82 -33.46
CA MET A 1 29.86 26.38 -33.36
C MET A 1 29.29 26.03 -31.99
N HIS A 2 28.19 26.67 -31.53
CA HIS A 2 27.63 26.40 -30.17
C HIS A 2 26.10 26.28 -30.13
N SER A 3 25.39 26.41 -31.26
CA SER A 3 23.92 26.35 -31.30
C SER A 3 23.34 24.92 -31.14
N SER A 4 24.16 23.87 -31.23
CA SER A 4 23.69 22.47 -31.24
C SER A 4 23.50 21.84 -29.86
N THR A 5 23.88 22.49 -28.76
CA THR A 5 23.82 21.89 -27.42
C THR A 5 22.50 22.09 -26.70
N ILE A 6 21.67 23.04 -27.15
CA ILE A 6 20.39 23.37 -26.47
C ILE A 6 19.30 22.33 -26.79
N LEU A 7 19.36 21.68 -27.96
CA LEU A 7 18.32 20.74 -28.39
C LEU A 7 18.31 19.42 -27.61
N ALA A 8 19.42 19.07 -26.93
CA ALA A 8 19.55 17.81 -26.21
C ALA A 8 18.91 17.81 -24.82
N LEU A 9 18.60 18.98 -24.25
CA LEU A 9 18.10 19.08 -22.87
C LEU A 9 16.60 18.77 -22.71
N LEU A 10 15.86 18.60 -23.82
CA LEU A 10 14.40 18.49 -23.84
C LEU A 10 13.84 17.05 -23.86
N MET A 11 14.70 16.02 -23.81
CA MET A 11 14.23 14.64 -23.70
C MET A 11 13.77 14.36 -22.26
N ALA A 12 12.49 14.69 -22.06
CA ALA A 12 11.69 14.48 -20.87
C ALA A 12 11.66 13.01 -20.43
N ILE A 13 11.98 12.78 -19.16
CA ILE A 13 11.74 11.50 -18.49
C ILE A 13 10.48 11.68 -17.64
N VAL A 14 9.31 11.47 -18.24
CA VAL A 14 8.06 11.28 -17.48
C VAL A 14 8.07 9.84 -16.97
N SER A 15 8.56 9.64 -15.76
CA SER A 15 8.44 8.37 -15.05
C SER A 15 7.05 8.29 -14.40
N ALA A 16 6.07 7.68 -15.07
CA ALA A 16 4.80 7.34 -14.45
C ALA A 16 4.97 6.07 -13.60
N SER A 17 4.99 6.23 -12.27
CA SER A 17 4.94 5.08 -11.35
C SER A 17 3.51 4.57 -11.30
N VAL A 18 3.25 3.41 -11.91
CA VAL A 18 1.96 2.71 -11.77
C VAL A 18 1.98 2.05 -10.39
N ILE A 19 1.33 2.68 -9.42
CA ILE A 19 1.08 2.03 -8.13
C ILE A 19 -0.11 1.09 -8.35
N PRO A 20 0.06 -0.24 -8.24
CA PRO A 20 -1.05 -1.15 -8.34
C PRO A 20 -2.03 -0.87 -7.20
N THR A 21 -3.19 -0.29 -7.54
CA THR A 21 -4.33 -0.16 -6.66
C THR A 21 -5.01 -1.51 -6.56
N VAL A 22 -4.69 -2.31 -5.54
CA VAL A 22 -5.55 -3.45 -5.21
C VAL A 22 -6.83 -2.89 -4.60
N LEU A 23 -7.89 -2.96 -5.40
CA LEU A 23 -9.26 -2.65 -5.01
C LEU A 23 -9.89 -3.90 -4.41
N ILE A 24 -10.60 -3.75 -3.29
CA ILE A 24 -11.41 -4.83 -2.73
C ILE A 24 -12.79 -4.73 -3.37
N ASP A 25 -13.25 -5.84 -3.97
CA ASP A 25 -14.64 -5.96 -4.38
C ASP A 25 -15.53 -6.02 -3.12
N LEU A 26 -16.35 -4.99 -2.91
CA LEU A 26 -17.23 -4.88 -1.75
C LEU A 26 -18.30 -5.97 -1.70
N SER A 27 -18.57 -6.64 -2.82
CA SER A 27 -19.48 -7.78 -2.90
C SER A 27 -18.95 -8.99 -2.13
N LEU A 28 -17.63 -9.06 -1.90
CA LEU A 28 -16.99 -10.09 -1.08
C LEU A 28 -17.14 -9.84 0.42
N ILE A 29 -17.71 -8.70 0.82
CA ILE A 29 -17.97 -8.35 2.22
C ILE A 29 -19.47 -8.56 2.50
N PRO A 30 -19.89 -9.74 2.98
CA PRO A 30 -21.29 -10.00 3.27
C PRO A 30 -21.80 -9.14 4.43
N ALA A 31 -23.12 -9.07 4.58
CA ALA A 31 -23.72 -8.51 5.79
C ALA A 31 -23.38 -9.38 7.01
N PHE A 32 -23.33 -8.77 8.20
CA PHE A 32 -22.99 -9.50 9.43
C PHE A 32 -24.02 -10.53 9.87
N GLY A 33 -25.26 -10.45 9.36
CA GLY A 33 -26.33 -11.38 9.70
C GLY A 33 -26.85 -11.26 11.14
N LEU A 34 -26.40 -10.24 11.88
CA LEU A 34 -26.79 -9.90 13.25
C LEU A 34 -26.89 -8.38 13.37
N ALA A 35 -27.71 -7.89 14.29
CA ALA A 35 -27.87 -6.46 14.55
C ALA A 35 -27.28 -6.09 15.93
N ALA A 36 -26.68 -4.90 16.00
CA ALA A 36 -26.19 -4.39 17.29
C ALA A 36 -27.35 -4.23 18.28
N GLY A 37 -27.12 -4.63 19.52
CA GLY A 37 -28.13 -4.54 20.57
C GLY A 37 -29.23 -5.59 20.53
N GLN A 38 -29.17 -6.61 19.65
CA GLN A 38 -30.19 -7.65 19.62
C GLN A 38 -30.17 -8.52 20.89
N ASP A 39 -31.37 -8.89 21.39
CA ASP A 39 -31.54 -9.83 22.50
C ASP A 39 -30.64 -9.54 23.72
N PRO A 40 -30.75 -8.35 24.35
CA PRO A 40 -29.89 -7.98 25.47
C PRO A 40 -30.16 -8.84 26.71
N ASN A 41 -29.10 -9.29 27.39
CA ASN A 41 -29.21 -10.11 28.60
C ASN A 41 -29.16 -9.30 29.92
N GLY A 42 -29.07 -7.98 29.83
CA GLY A 42 -29.01 -7.08 30.99
C GLY A 42 -27.61 -6.88 31.62
N SER A 43 -26.56 -7.55 31.11
CA SER A 43 -25.16 -7.39 31.55
C SER A 43 -24.26 -6.71 30.51
N GLY A 44 -24.86 -5.97 29.57
CA GLY A 44 -24.13 -5.36 28.45
C GLY A 44 -23.75 -6.35 27.33
N SER A 45 -24.28 -7.57 27.38
CA SER A 45 -24.10 -8.60 26.37
C SER A 45 -25.40 -8.91 25.63
N CYS A 46 -25.27 -9.30 24.38
CA CYS A 46 -26.32 -9.57 23.40
C CYS A 46 -26.11 -10.95 22.79
N VAL A 47 -27.18 -11.60 22.30
CA VAL A 47 -27.08 -12.93 21.70
C VAL A 47 -26.52 -12.82 20.29
N GLY A 48 -25.34 -13.41 20.07
CA GLY A 48 -24.71 -13.51 18.76
C GLY A 48 -24.97 -14.86 18.07
N ALA A 49 -24.20 -15.12 17.02
CA ALA A 49 -24.28 -16.36 16.26
C ALA A 49 -24.07 -17.58 17.17
N ASN A 50 -24.83 -18.66 16.93
CA ASN A 50 -24.77 -19.91 17.70
C ASN A 50 -24.99 -19.71 19.21
N ASN A 51 -25.82 -18.72 19.59
CA ASN A 51 -26.12 -18.38 20.99
C ASN A 51 -24.91 -17.94 21.82
N ILE A 52 -23.82 -17.49 21.17
CA ILE A 52 -22.65 -16.97 21.84
C ILE A 52 -22.89 -15.53 22.24
N LEU A 53 -22.64 -15.19 23.50
CA LEU A 53 -22.77 -13.83 23.99
C LEU A 53 -21.67 -12.94 23.40
N ILE A 54 -22.08 -11.83 22.81
CA ILE A 54 -21.20 -10.78 22.29
C ILE A 54 -21.50 -9.44 22.99
N PRO A 55 -20.58 -8.48 23.00
CA PRO A 55 -20.90 -7.14 23.46
C PRO A 55 -22.02 -6.54 22.61
N CYS A 56 -22.96 -5.84 23.25
CA CYS A 56 -24.11 -5.28 22.53
C CYS A 56 -23.76 -4.22 21.48
N PHE A 57 -22.57 -3.63 21.52
CA PHE A 57 -22.08 -2.73 20.47
C PHE A 57 -21.58 -3.47 19.21
N CYS A 58 -21.53 -4.79 19.23
CA CYS A 58 -21.19 -5.62 18.07
C CYS A 58 -22.47 -6.10 17.37
N PRO A 59 -22.49 -6.17 16.02
CA PRO A 59 -21.43 -5.76 15.10
C PRO A 59 -21.35 -4.23 14.91
N PRO A 60 -20.21 -3.70 14.42
CA PRO A 60 -20.13 -2.30 13.98
C PRO A 60 -21.04 -2.06 12.76
N ASP A 61 -21.19 -0.79 12.39
CA ASP A 61 -21.79 -0.43 11.12
C ASP A 61 -20.99 -1.02 9.95
N ARG A 62 -21.69 -1.52 8.92
CA ARG A 62 -21.06 -2.24 7.81
C ARG A 62 -20.21 -1.31 6.96
N GLU A 63 -20.67 -0.09 6.74
CA GLU A 63 -19.96 0.93 5.98
C GLU A 63 -18.71 1.39 6.75
N GLU A 64 -18.80 1.54 8.07
CA GLU A 64 -17.64 1.81 8.93
C GLU A 64 -16.60 0.68 8.86
N PHE A 65 -17.04 -0.58 8.83
CA PHE A 65 -16.14 -1.73 8.68
C PHE A 65 -15.43 -1.72 7.32
N ILE A 66 -16.15 -1.43 6.23
CA ILE A 66 -15.58 -1.30 4.89
C ILE A 66 -14.53 -0.18 4.86
N GLU A 67 -14.85 0.99 5.40
CA GLU A 67 -13.94 2.13 5.46
C GLU A 67 -12.63 1.76 6.16
N LYS A 68 -12.71 1.09 7.32
CA LYS A 68 -11.54 0.67 8.09
C LYS A 68 -10.65 -0.30 7.32
N ILE A 69 -11.23 -1.26 6.60
CA ILE A 69 -10.46 -2.20 5.77
C ILE A 69 -9.75 -1.47 4.63
N THR A 70 -10.47 -0.60 3.91
CA THR A 70 -9.90 0.18 2.80
C THR A 70 -8.80 1.12 3.30
N MET A 71 -8.97 1.73 4.48
CA MET A 71 -7.97 2.61 5.09
C MET A 71 -6.72 1.85 5.55
N GLY A 72 -6.88 0.68 6.17
CA GLY A 72 -5.75 -0.16 6.62
C GLY A 72 -4.79 -0.54 5.49
N ARG A 73 -5.31 -0.74 4.27
CA ARG A 73 -4.49 -0.99 3.07
C ARG A 73 -3.62 0.19 2.65
N LYS A 74 -3.99 1.43 2.98
CA LYS A 74 -3.24 2.63 2.57
C LYS A 74 -1.84 2.71 3.18
N ARG A 75 -1.57 1.96 4.26
CA ARG A 75 -0.24 1.93 4.90
C ARG A 75 0.86 1.29 4.05
N ILE A 76 0.54 0.39 3.12
CA ILE A 76 1.54 -0.19 2.21
C ILE A 76 1.99 0.85 1.16
N ALA A 77 1.11 1.78 0.77
CA ALA A 77 1.45 2.86 -0.15
C ALA A 77 2.27 3.99 0.51
N LEU A 78 2.22 4.12 1.85
CA LEU A 78 2.95 5.15 2.60
C LEU A 78 4.35 4.69 3.06
N HIS A 79 4.53 3.39 3.36
CA HIS A 79 5.86 2.84 3.68
C HIS A 79 6.70 2.48 2.44
N GLY A 80 6.13 2.54 1.24
CA GLY A 80 6.88 2.38 -0.02
C GLY A 80 7.68 3.63 -0.46
N SER A 81 7.51 4.77 0.21
CA SER A 81 8.09 6.05 -0.23
C SER A 81 9.40 6.47 0.45
N THR A 82 9.97 5.68 1.38
CA THR A 82 11.31 5.96 1.92
C THR A 82 12.45 5.30 1.13
N HIS A 83 12.15 4.52 0.09
CA HIS A 83 13.13 4.03 -0.88
C HIS A 83 12.66 4.25 -2.33
N ALA A 84 12.16 5.44 -2.64
CA ALA A 84 12.39 5.99 -3.97
C ALA A 84 13.90 6.28 -4.06
N ARG A 85 14.71 5.24 -4.35
CA ARG A 85 16.11 5.41 -4.71
C ARG A 85 16.11 6.31 -5.93
N SER A 86 16.43 7.58 -5.67
CA SER A 86 16.77 8.57 -6.67
C SER A 86 17.68 7.90 -7.69
N ALA A 87 17.25 7.85 -8.94
CA ALA A 87 18.00 7.29 -10.07
C ALA A 87 19.39 7.94 -10.27
N LYS A 88 19.73 8.95 -9.46
CA LYS A 88 21.05 9.57 -9.37
C LYS A 88 22.06 8.76 -8.55
N GLU A 89 21.62 8.02 -7.53
CA GLU A 89 22.50 7.23 -6.66
C GLU A 89 22.92 5.90 -7.31
N GLN A 90 22.02 5.28 -8.08
CA GLN A 90 22.27 3.97 -8.68
C GLN A 90 23.30 4.01 -9.82
N ARG A 91 23.48 5.15 -10.50
CA ARG A 91 24.52 5.30 -11.53
C ARG A 91 25.94 5.43 -10.97
N HIS A 92 26.08 5.76 -9.68
CA HIS A 92 27.40 5.82 -9.05
C HIS A 92 27.89 4.41 -8.71
N VAL A 93 27.01 3.59 -8.11
CA VAL A 93 27.33 2.22 -7.70
C VAL A 93 27.63 1.29 -8.88
N ASP A 94 26.94 1.45 -10.02
CA ASP A 94 27.23 0.67 -11.24
C ASP A 94 28.58 1.05 -11.90
N LEU A 95 28.98 2.32 -11.81
CA LEU A 95 30.28 2.78 -12.32
C LEU A 95 31.44 2.26 -11.46
N ASP A 96 31.22 2.12 -10.15
CA ASP A 96 32.20 1.56 -9.23
C ASP A 96 32.33 0.04 -9.40
N LEU A 97 31.23 -0.69 -9.65
CA LEU A 97 31.28 -2.13 -9.95
C LEU A 97 31.96 -2.42 -11.30
N ALA A 98 31.71 -1.60 -12.33
CA ALA A 98 32.40 -1.71 -13.61
C ALA A 98 33.91 -1.41 -13.51
N LYS A 99 34.32 -0.51 -12.61
CA LYS A 99 35.74 -0.25 -12.32
C LYS A 99 36.38 -1.37 -11.50
N THR A 100 35.65 -2.02 -10.60
CA THR A 100 36.16 -3.17 -9.83
C THR A 100 36.42 -4.38 -10.72
N LEU A 101 35.60 -4.61 -11.76
CA LEU A 101 35.81 -5.72 -12.69
C LEU A 101 36.93 -5.51 -13.71
N GLN A 102 37.42 -4.27 -13.90
CA GLN A 102 38.55 -3.98 -14.79
C GLN A 102 39.92 -4.08 -14.10
N LYS A 103 39.98 -4.33 -12.79
CA LYS A 103 41.23 -4.48 -12.05
C LYS A 103 41.48 -5.94 -11.68
N SER A 104 42.37 -6.58 -12.44
CA SER A 104 43.03 -7.90 -12.25
C SER A 104 42.48 -9.00 -13.18
N PRO A 105 43.33 -9.75 -13.92
CA PRO A 105 44.70 -10.15 -13.55
C PRO A 105 45.76 -9.92 -14.64
N GLU A 106 46.89 -9.32 -14.27
CA GLU A 106 48.17 -9.63 -14.93
C GLU A 106 49.21 -9.85 -13.83
N ASN A 107 49.59 -11.12 -13.68
CA ASN A 107 50.93 -11.53 -13.30
C ASN A 107 51.74 -11.56 -14.61
#